data_AF-A0A5C5RZ76-F1
#
_entry.id   AF-A0A5C5RZ76-F1
#
_cell.length_a   1.000
_cell.length_b   1.000
_cell.length_c   1.000
_cell.angle_alpha   90.00
_cell.angle_beta   90.00
_cell.angle_gamma   90.00
#
_symmetry.space_group_name_H-M   'P 1'
#
loop_
_entity.id
_entity.type
_entity.pdbx_description
1 polymer ?
#
loop_
_entity_poly.entity_id
_entity_poly.type
_entity_poly.pdbx_seq_one_letter_code
_entity_poly.pdbx_strand_id
1 'polypeptide(L)'
;MDFVHDLTNMCPVTKLYRADDGQHYAICCAQFYTATHTEVFLADEGGQIIDADGDLANGLTALVRWDEQMDHETAVARLTDWLAQ
;
A
#
# COMPACT_ATOMS: atom_id res chain seq x y z
N MET A 1 9.59 -7.44 5.50
CA MET A 1 9.27 -6.54 4.37
C MET A 1 10.43 -5.59 4.09
N ASP A 2 10.79 -5.46 2.81
CA ASP A 2 11.87 -4.61 2.33
C ASP A 2 11.32 -3.47 1.45
N PHE A 3 11.91 -2.27 1.56
CA PHE A 3 11.63 -1.18 0.62
C PHE A 3 12.22 -1.48 -0.76
N VAL A 4 11.45 -1.24 -1.81
CA VAL A 4 11.89 -1.43 -3.21
C VAL A 4 12.20 -0.09 -3.87
N HIS A 5 11.20 0.78 -4.06
CA HIS A 5 11.35 2.12 -4.64
C HIS A 5 10.11 3.01 -4.40
N ASP A 6 10.23 4.30 -4.70
CA ASP A 6 9.14 5.27 -4.64
C ASP A 6 8.21 5.19 -5.85
N LEU A 7 6.88 5.17 -5.64
CA LEU A 7 5.88 5.18 -6.70
C LEU A 7 5.47 6.62 -7.06
N THR A 8 6.39 7.33 -7.69
CA THR A 8 6.25 8.76 -8.01
C THR A 8 5.10 9.10 -8.96
N ASN A 9 4.58 8.12 -9.70
CA ASN A 9 3.45 8.26 -10.64
C ASN A 9 2.06 8.21 -9.96
N MET A 10 2.00 7.89 -8.66
CA MET A 10 0.75 7.77 -7.89
C MET A 10 0.56 9.00 -6.99
N CYS A 11 0.99 8.91 -5.74
CA CYS A 11 1.07 9.99 -4.78
C CYS A 11 2.56 10.11 -4.39
N PRO A 12 3.12 11.31 -4.17
CA PRO A 12 4.52 11.47 -3.77
C PRO A 12 4.89 10.79 -2.43
N VAL A 13 3.88 10.30 -1.69
CA VAL A 13 4.02 9.52 -0.45
C VAL A 13 3.60 8.06 -0.60
N THR A 14 3.59 7.53 -1.83
CA THR A 14 3.39 6.10 -2.09
C THR A 14 4.73 5.41 -2.32
N LYS A 15 4.98 4.31 -1.62
CA LYS A 15 6.20 3.51 -1.72
C LYS A 15 5.88 2.05 -1.97
N LEU A 16 6.73 1.37 -2.74
CA LEU A 16 6.64 -0.05 -3.00
C LEU A 16 7.48 -0.84 -1.99
N TYR A 17 6.87 -1.86 -1.41
CA TYR A 17 7.51 -2.81 -0.49
C TYR A 17 7.34 -4.23 -0.99
N ARG A 18 8.34 -5.06 -0.73
CA ARG A 18 8.29 -6.51 -0.97
C ARG A 18 8.21 -7.26 0.35
N ALA A 19 7.25 -8.17 0.47
CA ALA A 19 7.12 -9.06 1.61
C ALA A 19 7.95 -10.33 1.46
N ASP A 20 8.07 -11.08 2.55
CA ASP A 20 8.96 -12.23 2.65
C ASP A 20 8.45 -13.43 1.82
N ASP A 21 7.15 -13.44 1.48
CA ASP A 21 6.49 -14.38 0.57
C ASP A 21 6.72 -14.04 -0.93
N GLY A 22 7.37 -12.91 -1.23
CA GLY A 22 7.62 -12.41 -2.58
C GLY A 22 6.53 -11.49 -3.13
N GLN A 23 5.43 -11.28 -2.41
CA GLN A 23 4.36 -10.37 -2.83
C GLN A 23 4.78 -8.91 -2.68
N HIS A 24 4.31 -8.05 -3.58
CA HIS A 24 4.57 -6.61 -3.53
C HIS A 24 3.34 -5.83 -3.09
N TYR A 25 3.58 -4.78 -2.31
CA TYR A 25 2.55 -3.92 -1.73
C TYR A 25 2.92 -2.45 -1.92
N ALA A 26 1.99 -1.68 -2.45
CA ALA A 26 2.11 -0.23 -2.52
C ALA A 26 1.43 0.39 -1.30
N ILE A 27 2.22 1.06 -0.45
CA ILE A 27 1.71 1.71 0.76
C ILE A 27 1.62 3.20 0.49
N CYS A 28 0.41 3.74 0.58
CA CYS A 28 0.10 5.15 0.44
C CYS A 28 -0.18 5.76 1.81
N CYS A 29 0.75 6.56 2.31
CA CYS A 29 0.62 7.29 3.57
C CYS A 29 0.09 8.72 3.29
N ALA A 30 -1.03 8.81 2.56
CA ALA A 30 -1.55 10.09 2.08
C ALA A 30 -2.07 10.99 3.20
N GLN A 31 -1.65 12.25 3.14
CA GLN A 31 -2.33 13.35 3.83
C GLN A 31 -2.89 14.27 2.74
N PHE A 32 -4.18 14.13 2.43
CA PHE A 32 -4.87 15.06 1.55
C PHE A 32 -5.79 15.96 2.37
N TYR A 33 -6.03 17.18 1.88
CA TYR A 33 -6.69 18.34 2.52
C TYR A 33 -7.85 18.10 3.52
N THR A 34 -8.50 16.94 3.54
CA THR A 34 -9.57 16.57 4.49
C THR A 34 -9.55 15.11 4.96
N ALA A 35 -8.60 14.27 4.52
CA ALA A 35 -8.56 12.84 4.84
C ALA A 35 -7.13 12.39 5.21
N THR A 36 -7.01 11.80 6.39
CA THR A 36 -5.79 11.21 6.95
C THR A 36 -5.98 9.71 7.04
N HIS A 37 -5.55 8.97 6.03
CA HIS A 37 -5.65 7.51 6.03
C HIS A 37 -4.40 6.91 5.41
N THR A 38 -4.15 5.66 5.76
CA THR A 38 -3.10 4.84 5.18
C THR A 38 -3.77 3.72 4.39
N GLU A 39 -3.49 3.66 3.09
CA GLU A 39 -4.02 2.63 2.22
C GLU A 39 -2.89 1.75 1.71
N VAL A 40 -3.16 0.44 1.67
CA VAL A 40 -2.26 -0.58 1.16
C VAL A 40 -2.92 -1.22 -0.04
N PHE A 41 -2.23 -1.22 -1.17
CA PHE A 41 -2.67 -1.86 -2.39
C PHE A 41 -1.76 -3.03 -2.73
N LEU A 42 -2.34 -4.03 -3.39
CA LEU A 42 -1.53 -5.08 -3.99
C LEU A 42 -0.80 -4.50 -5.20
N ALA A 43 0.46 -4.88 -5.39
CA ALA A 43 1.24 -4.45 -6.54
C ALA A 43 2.07 -5.61 -7.10
N ASP A 44 2.59 -5.44 -8.31
CA ASP A 44 3.64 -6.29 -8.86
C ASP A 44 5.05 -5.73 -8.57
N GLU A 45 6.08 -6.44 -9.04
CA GLU A 45 7.48 -6.04 -8.91
C GLU A 45 7.81 -4.69 -9.59
N GLY A 46 7.02 -4.32 -10.60
CA GLY A 46 7.14 -3.05 -11.33
C GLY A 46 6.41 -1.90 -10.66
N GLY A 47 5.70 -2.14 -9.55
CA GLY A 47 4.90 -1.13 -8.87
C GLY A 47 3.55 -0.86 -9.52
N GLN A 48 3.11 -1.71 -10.45
CA GLN A 48 1.77 -1.62 -11.01
C GLN A 48 0.76 -2.12 -9.98
N ILE A 49 -0.24 -1.28 -9.68
CA ILE A 49 -1.28 -1.64 -8.72
C ILE A 49 -2.19 -2.72 -9.32
N ILE A 50 -2.39 -3.78 -8.55
CA ILE A 50 -3.30 -4.88 -8.83
C ILE A 50 -4.52 -4.66 -7.96
N ASP A 51 -5.69 -4.72 -8.58
CA ASP A 51 -6.95 -4.61 -7.88
C ASP A 51 -7.19 -5.83 -6.98
N ALA A 52 -7.43 -5.60 -5.69
CA ALA A 52 -7.41 -6.66 -4.69
C ALA A 52 -8.63 -7.60 -4.77
N ASP A 53 -9.79 -7.11 -5.25
CA ASP A 53 -10.99 -7.93 -5.46
C ASP A 53 -11.13 -8.43 -6.92
N GLY A 54 -10.27 -7.93 -7.82
CA GLY A 54 -10.23 -8.28 -9.23
C GLY A 54 -11.36 -7.66 -10.07
N ASP A 55 -12.14 -6.72 -9.52
CA ASP A 55 -13.25 -6.04 -10.19
C ASP A 55 -12.90 -4.60 -10.60
N LEU A 56 -12.21 -4.49 -11.73
CA LEU A 56 -11.84 -3.21 -12.35
C LEU A 56 -13.04 -2.28 -12.64
N ALA A 57 -14.29 -2.75 -12.58
CA ALA A 57 -15.46 -1.94 -12.84
C ALA A 57 -15.85 -1.03 -11.66
N ASN A 58 -15.41 -1.34 -10.44
CA ASN A 58 -15.78 -0.60 -9.23
C ASN A 58 -14.68 0.39 -8.76
N GLY A 59 -13.48 0.30 -9.32
CA GLY A 59 -12.35 1.16 -8.99
C GLY A 59 -11.11 0.34 -8.66
N LEU A 60 -10.16 0.95 -7.96
CA LEU A 60 -9.01 0.26 -7.37
C LEU A 60 -9.34 0.00 -5.91
N THR A 61 -9.64 -1.26 -5.58
CA THR A 61 -9.91 -1.66 -4.20
C THR A 61 -8.59 -1.85 -3.45
N ALA A 62 -8.41 -1.09 -2.37
CA ALA A 62 -7.29 -1.27 -1.46
C ALA A 62 -7.41 -2.62 -0.74
N LEU A 63 -6.28 -3.30 -0.57
CA LEU A 63 -6.22 -4.54 0.22
C LEU A 63 -6.55 -4.26 1.69
N VAL A 64 -5.98 -3.16 2.21
CA VAL A 64 -6.23 -2.68 3.57
C VAL A 64 -6.33 -1.17 3.55
N ARG A 65 -7.26 -0.64 4.34
CA ARG A 65 -7.36 0.79 4.64
C ARG A 65 -7.41 0.98 6.14
N TRP A 66 -6.56 1.88 6.63
CA TRP A 66 -6.59 2.35 8.01
C TRP A 66 -7.01 3.83 8.00
N ASP A 67 -8.03 4.17 8.78
CA ASP A 67 -8.56 5.55 8.90
C ASP A 67 -7.64 6.50 9.68
N GLU A 68 -6.41 6.10 9.93
CA GLU A 68 -5.36 6.91 10.52
C GLU A 68 -4.17 7.03 9.56
N GLN A 69 -3.60 8.23 9.50
CA GLN A 69 -2.34 8.44 8.80
C GLN A 69 -1.20 7.89 9.66
N MET A 70 -0.41 6.99 9.09
CA MET A 70 0.82 6.49 9.67
C MET A 70 2.01 6.94 8.81
N ASP A 71 3.19 6.92 9.40
CA ASP A 71 4.42 6.87 8.61
C ASP A 71 4.61 5.47 8.00
N HIS A 72 5.50 5.38 7.02
CA HIS A 72 5.75 4.12 6.34
C HIS A 72 6.32 3.03 7.25
N GLU A 73 7.13 3.39 8.24
CA GLU A 73 7.74 2.41 9.17
C GLU A 73 6.65 1.71 9.98
N THR A 74 5.73 2.50 10.56
CA THR A 74 4.57 2.00 11.29
C THR A 74 3.62 1.22 10.40
N ALA A 75 3.35 1.72 9.18
CA ALA A 75 2.48 1.05 8.22
C ALA A 75 3.03 -0.32 7.79
N VAL A 76 4.33 -0.42 7.53
CA VAL A 76 5.02 -1.67 7.16
C VAL A 76 5.01 -2.67 8.31
N ALA A 77 5.32 -2.22 9.54
CA ALA A 77 5.27 -3.08 10.72
C ALA A 77 3.87 -3.66 10.92
N ARG A 78 2.84 -2.80 10.87
CA ARG A 78 1.45 -3.21 11.02
C ARG A 78 0.97 -4.14 9.89
N LEU A 79 1.37 -3.87 8.65
CA LEU A 79 1.04 -4.75 7.52
C LEU A 79 1.68 -6.12 7.68
N THR A 80 2.93 -6.17 8.15
CA THR A 80 3.65 -7.43 8.42
C THR A 80 2.91 -8.26 9.47
N ASP A 81 2.47 -7.64 10.57
CA ASP A 81 1.70 -8.31 11.61
C ASP A 81 0.31 -8.77 11.12
N TRP A 82 -0.31 -8.02 10.19
CA TRP A 82 -1.60 -8.38 9.60
C TRP A 82 -1.50 -9.59 8.66
N LEU A 83 -0.45 -9.67 7.85
CA LEU A 83 -0.21 -10.80 6.94
C LEU A 83 0.20 -12.10 7.66
N ALA A 84 0.71 -12.00 8.89
CA ALA A 84 1.14 -13.14 9.70
C ALA A 84 -0.01 -13.83 10.46
N GLN A 85 -1.23 -13.28 10.43
CA GLN A 85 -2.43 -13.82 11.09
C GLN A 85 -3.18 -14.79 10.18
#